data_AF-A0A0K2T143-F1
#
_entry.id   AF-A0A0K2T143-F1
#
_cell.length_a   1.000
_cell.length_b   1.000
_cell.length_c   1.000
_cell.angle_alpha   90.00
_cell.angle_beta   90.00
_cell.angle_gamma   90.00
#
_symmetry.space_group_name_H-M   'P 1'
#
loop_
_entity.id
_entity.type
_entity.pdbx_description
1 polymer ?
#
loop_
_entity_poly.entity_id
_entity_poly.type
_entity_poly.pdbx_seq_one_letter_code
_entity_poly.pdbx_strand_id
1 'polypeptide(L)'
;QIVMVKLVVRILARGFDLGYETQTINVEIHQTELKTKSQQKKAEGIMDFPEPPKMDEFPGKNILTRLTITVSDNSFLPIYNNSKTAKKYDLLSIIPESLNTLQCLIKSSFRPDIISFDPENINSIKWSRKLFNEISPFCMVELLYAPCIRDSGLRKKYISLAHHLKTLKKSKKPIVVSSGAIRAIELRAPHDVMNLGFIFGLNEPQGREAIRENAHMTIRFGAGRRVGPFRAIVRKKKELTDEERAALALGGESDTESSSEDEDMS
;
A
#
# COMPACT_ATOMS: atom_id res chain seq x y z
N GLN A 1 8.50 24.81 -6.16
CA GLN A 1 7.10 24.32 -6.15
C GLN A 1 6.45 24.29 -7.52
N ILE A 2 6.34 25.39 -8.28
CA ILE A 2 5.59 25.45 -9.56
C ILE A 2 6.09 24.45 -10.63
N VAL A 3 7.40 24.27 -10.79
CA VAL A 3 7.98 23.33 -11.76
C VAL A 3 7.65 21.87 -11.41
N MET A 4 7.66 21.54 -10.10
CA MET A 4 7.34 20.19 -9.62
C MET A 4 5.88 19.85 -9.87
N VAL A 5 4.96 20.79 -9.62
CA VAL A 5 3.53 20.63 -9.91
C VAL A 5 3.31 20.41 -11.42
N LYS A 6 3.94 21.22 -12.28
CA LYS A 6 3.85 21.05 -13.73
C LYS A 6 4.37 19.68 -14.21
N LEU A 7 5.41 19.15 -13.59
CA LEU A 7 5.93 17.82 -13.92
C LEU A 7 4.93 16.72 -13.52
N VAL A 8 4.40 16.78 -12.31
CA VAL A 8 3.42 15.81 -11.82
C VAL A 8 2.16 15.81 -12.68
N VAL A 9 1.63 16.98 -13.04
CA VAL A 9 0.49 17.12 -13.95
C VAL A 9 0.76 16.45 -15.30
N ARG A 10 1.97 16.61 -15.88
CA ARG A 10 2.34 15.93 -17.14
C ARG A 10 2.37 14.41 -17.02
N ILE A 11 2.86 13.90 -15.89
CA ILE A 11 2.90 12.45 -15.63
C ILE A 11 1.47 11.91 -15.49
N LEU A 12 0.62 12.61 -14.72
CA LEU A 12 -0.79 12.23 -14.54
C LEU A 12 -1.57 12.25 -15.85
N ALA A 13 -1.43 13.33 -16.64
CA ALA A 13 -2.05 13.42 -17.96
C ALA A 13 -1.65 12.24 -18.85
N ARG A 14 -0.34 11.94 -18.94
CA ARG A 14 0.15 10.81 -19.70
C ARG A 14 -0.38 9.47 -19.18
N GLY A 15 -0.52 9.30 -17.87
CA GLY A 15 -1.14 8.11 -17.30
C GLY A 15 -2.59 7.94 -17.75
N PHE A 16 -3.38 9.02 -17.78
CA PHE A 16 -4.76 8.96 -18.25
C PHE A 16 -4.82 8.64 -19.75
N ASP A 17 -3.94 9.23 -20.57
CA ASP A 17 -3.85 8.94 -22.00
C ASP A 17 -3.48 7.47 -22.29
N LEU A 18 -2.70 6.85 -21.40
CA LEU A 18 -2.31 5.44 -21.49
C LEU A 18 -3.41 4.48 -21.02
N GLY A 19 -4.52 4.99 -20.48
CA GLY A 19 -5.66 4.19 -20.04
C GLY A 19 -5.69 3.83 -18.55
N TYR A 20 -4.91 4.52 -17.70
CA TYR A 20 -5.05 4.36 -16.25
C TYR A 20 -6.29 5.10 -15.74
N GLU A 21 -7.21 4.39 -15.08
CA GLU A 21 -8.42 5.00 -14.49
C GLU A 21 -8.14 5.69 -13.16
N THR A 22 -7.33 5.05 -12.32
CA THR A 22 -6.94 5.53 -10.99
C THR A 22 -5.42 5.65 -10.92
N GLN A 23 -4.94 6.80 -10.44
CA GLN A 23 -3.51 7.07 -10.28
C GLN A 23 -3.22 7.54 -8.87
N THR A 24 -1.99 7.29 -8.40
CA THR A 24 -1.58 7.65 -7.04
C THR A 24 -0.36 8.56 -7.07
N ILE A 25 -0.42 9.67 -6.35
CA ILE A 25 0.71 10.60 -6.17
C ILE A 25 1.46 10.21 -4.91
N ASN A 26 2.75 9.89 -5.05
CA ASN A 26 3.61 9.56 -3.93
C ASN A 26 4.28 10.80 -3.34
N VAL A 27 4.25 10.93 -2.02
CA VAL A 27 5.08 11.84 -1.24
C VAL A 27 6.03 11.00 -0.42
N GLU A 28 7.33 11.18 -0.64
CA GLU A 28 8.38 10.41 0.01
C GLU A 28 9.06 11.26 1.09
N ILE A 29 9.33 10.66 2.24
CA ILE A 29 9.97 11.30 3.38
C ILE A 29 10.93 10.32 4.03
N HIS A 30 12.13 10.78 4.33
CA HIS A 30 13.06 10.02 5.13
C HIS A 30 12.77 10.20 6.62
N GLN A 31 12.87 9.13 7.42
CA GLN A 31 12.64 9.19 8.86
C GLN A 31 13.51 10.23 9.57
N THR A 32 14.72 10.50 9.08
CA THR A 32 15.64 11.51 9.64
C THR A 32 15.11 12.94 9.49
N GLU A 33 14.19 13.20 8.57
CA GLU A 33 13.52 14.48 8.39
C GLU A 33 12.43 14.72 9.46
N LEU A 34 11.98 13.65 10.12
CA LEU A 34 10.96 13.69 11.17
C LEU A 34 11.65 13.86 12.54
N LYS A 35 11.50 15.05 13.16
CA LYS A 35 12.04 15.31 14.50
C LYS A 35 10.94 15.35 15.56
N THR A 36 11.27 14.89 16.77
CA THR A 36 10.40 15.01 17.96
C THR A 36 10.54 16.38 18.63
N LYS A 37 9.52 16.79 19.40
CA LYS A 37 9.45 18.10 20.09
C LYS A 37 10.67 18.43 20.99
N SER A 38 11.45 17.45 21.42
CA SER A 38 12.63 17.63 22.28
C SER A 38 13.90 18.10 21.54
N GLN A 39 13.96 18.04 20.21
CA GLN A 39 15.15 18.34 19.40
C GLN A 39 15.18 19.79 18.84
N GLN A 40 14.41 20.70 19.45
CA GLN A 40 14.11 22.06 18.98
C GLN A 40 15.29 22.99 18.67
N LYS A 41 16.51 22.75 19.18
CA LYS A 41 17.55 23.79 19.19
C LYS A 41 18.54 23.78 18.01
N LYS A 42 18.51 22.83 17.08
CA LYS A 42 19.47 22.79 15.95
C LYS A 42 18.84 22.23 14.65
N ALA A 43 18.62 23.14 13.69
CA ALA A 43 18.31 22.92 12.27
C ALA A 43 16.87 22.52 11.84
N GLU A 44 16.49 23.11 10.69
CA GLU A 44 15.28 22.95 9.88
C GLU A 44 14.79 21.48 9.82
N GLY A 45 13.59 21.21 10.32
CA GLY A 45 12.98 19.88 10.29
C GLY A 45 11.46 20.00 10.38
N ILE A 46 10.74 19.06 9.79
CA ILE A 46 9.27 19.14 9.66
C ILE A 46 8.63 18.54 10.92
N MET A 47 7.76 19.31 11.58
CA MET A 47 7.09 18.91 12.83
C MET A 47 6.02 17.83 12.63
N ASP A 48 5.49 17.74 11.42
CA ASP A 48 4.45 16.81 11.00
C ASP A 48 4.69 16.44 9.53
N PHE A 49 3.97 15.44 9.02
CA PHE A 49 4.02 15.06 7.62
C PHE A 49 3.49 16.21 6.73
N PRO A 50 4.02 16.41 5.51
CA PRO A 50 3.51 17.37 4.55
C PRO A 50 2.05 17.05 4.21
N GLU A 51 1.26 18.09 3.96
CA GLU A 51 -0.14 17.94 3.54
C GLU A 51 -0.22 17.19 2.19
N PRO A 52 -1.17 16.25 2.04
CA PRO A 52 -1.36 15.54 0.78
C PRO A 52 -1.60 16.52 -0.38
N PRO A 53 -0.96 16.30 -1.54
CA PRO A 53 -1.15 17.16 -2.70
C PRO A 53 -2.58 17.04 -3.24
N LYS A 54 -3.22 18.18 -3.51
CA LYS A 54 -4.50 18.25 -4.20
C LYS A 54 -4.25 18.56 -5.68
N MET A 55 -4.98 17.86 -6.56
CA MET A 55 -4.92 18.05 -8.01
C MET A 55 -6.31 18.33 -8.52
N ASP A 56 -6.58 19.61 -8.79
CA ASP A 56 -7.87 20.08 -9.30
C ASP A 56 -7.91 20.12 -10.84
N GLU A 57 -6.76 19.89 -11.49
CA GLU A 57 -6.58 19.97 -12.94
C GLU A 57 -7.24 18.83 -13.72
N PHE A 58 -7.70 17.77 -13.04
CA PHE A 58 -8.29 16.57 -13.67
C PHE A 58 -9.68 16.26 -13.10
N PRO A 59 -10.70 17.06 -13.44
CA PRO A 59 -12.06 16.84 -12.93
C PRO A 59 -12.60 15.47 -13.37
N GLY A 60 -13.21 14.74 -12.42
CA GLY A 60 -13.79 13.42 -12.66
C GLY A 60 -12.78 12.28 -12.77
N LYS A 61 -11.48 12.52 -12.54
CA LYS A 61 -10.46 11.47 -12.48
C LYS A 61 -10.15 11.07 -11.04
N ASN A 62 -9.87 9.79 -10.83
CA ASN A 62 -9.53 9.25 -9.52
C ASN A 62 -8.03 9.41 -9.26
N ILE A 63 -7.69 10.40 -8.44
CA ILE A 63 -6.32 10.65 -8.01
C ILE A 63 -6.23 10.43 -6.50
N LEU A 64 -5.44 9.45 -6.11
CA LEU A 64 -5.18 9.10 -4.71
C LEU A 64 -3.84 9.66 -4.25
N THR A 65 -3.69 9.80 -2.94
CA THR A 65 -2.46 10.26 -2.30
C THR A 65 -1.79 9.13 -1.53
N ARG A 66 -0.47 8.98 -1.70
CA ARG A 66 0.35 8.00 -0.99
C ARG A 66 1.45 8.70 -0.22
N LEU A 67 1.65 8.28 1.02
CA LEU A 67 2.81 8.63 1.82
C LEU A 67 3.77 7.44 1.85
N THR A 68 5.02 7.64 1.47
CA THR A 68 6.09 6.64 1.60
C THR A 68 7.11 7.12 2.63
N ILE A 69 7.37 6.31 3.65
CA ILE A 69 8.32 6.63 4.71
C ILE A 69 9.52 5.69 4.59
N THR A 70 10.71 6.25 4.38
CA THR A 70 11.95 5.47 4.49
C THR A 70 12.34 5.38 5.96
N VAL A 71 12.45 4.14 6.46
CA VAL A 71 12.55 3.85 7.89
C VAL A 71 13.83 3.10 8.21
N SER A 72 14.53 3.57 9.23
CA SER A 72 15.73 2.99 9.83
C SER A 72 15.40 2.27 11.14
N ASP A 73 14.45 2.79 11.93
CA ASP A 73 14.06 2.25 13.23
C ASP A 73 12.60 2.59 13.59
N ASN A 74 12.12 2.20 14.77
CA ASN A 74 10.73 2.42 15.18
C ASN A 74 10.47 3.84 15.76
N SER A 75 11.46 4.74 15.79
CA SER A 75 11.31 6.09 16.35
C SER A 75 10.32 7.00 15.61
N PHE A 76 9.97 6.69 14.35
CA PHE A 76 8.92 7.42 13.62
C PHE A 76 7.50 7.11 14.11
N LEU A 77 7.27 5.97 14.78
CA LEU A 77 5.93 5.50 15.14
C LEU A 77 5.15 6.48 16.04
N PRO A 78 5.74 7.08 17.10
CA PRO A 78 5.06 8.09 17.91
C PRO A 78 4.68 9.34 17.10
N ILE A 79 5.50 9.72 16.13
CA ILE A 79 5.24 10.88 15.26
C ILE A 79 4.05 10.55 14.34
N TYR A 80 4.10 9.41 13.66
CA TYR A 80 3.00 8.93 12.81
C TYR A 80 1.68 8.77 13.57
N ASN A 81 1.71 8.16 14.76
CA ASN A 81 0.50 7.91 15.55
C ASN A 81 -0.18 9.20 16.01
N ASN A 82 0.59 10.24 16.30
CA ASN A 82 0.08 11.55 16.72
C ASN A 82 -0.27 12.46 15.53
N SER A 83 0.25 12.18 14.34
CA SER A 83 -0.02 12.95 13.14
C SER A 83 -1.47 12.76 12.67
N LYS A 84 -2.19 13.88 12.56
CA LYS A 84 -3.47 13.91 11.83
C LYS A 84 -3.23 13.99 10.33
N THR A 85 -2.14 14.60 9.90
CA THR A 85 -1.80 14.85 8.50
C THR A 85 -1.43 13.55 7.77
N ALA A 86 -0.60 12.70 8.38
CA ALA A 86 -0.26 11.38 7.84
C ALA A 86 -1.50 10.50 7.62
N LYS A 87 -2.51 10.63 8.49
CA LYS A 87 -3.77 9.88 8.42
C LYS A 87 -4.72 10.38 7.32
N LYS A 88 -4.45 11.54 6.71
CA LYS A 88 -5.21 12.04 5.55
C LYS A 88 -4.86 11.29 4.25
N TYR A 89 -3.66 10.73 4.15
CA TYR A 89 -3.21 10.00 2.96
C TYR A 89 -4.02 8.72 2.73
N ASP A 90 -4.39 8.47 1.47
CA ASP A 90 -5.18 7.31 1.07
C ASP A 90 -4.40 6.01 1.23
N LEU A 91 -3.12 6.03 0.87
CA LEU A 91 -2.22 4.88 0.95
C LEU A 91 -0.98 5.19 1.79
N LEU A 92 -0.52 4.20 2.53
CA LEU A 92 0.69 4.25 3.34
C LEU A 92 1.68 3.19 2.89
N SER A 93 2.89 3.63 2.59
CA SER A 93 3.99 2.77 2.21
C SER A 93 5.22 3.03 3.06
N ILE A 94 6.08 2.02 3.10
CA ILE A 94 7.35 2.06 3.80
C ILE A 94 8.48 1.53 2.91
N ILE A 95 9.66 2.08 3.11
CA ILE A 95 10.91 1.57 2.58
C ILE A 95 11.80 1.24 3.78
N PRO A 96 11.90 -0.03 4.19
CA PRO A 96 12.80 -0.42 5.27
C PRO A 96 14.27 -0.41 4.78
N GLU A 97 15.15 0.24 5.52
CA GLU A 97 16.57 0.32 5.17
C GLU A 97 17.37 -0.94 5.54
N SER A 98 16.89 -1.72 6.52
CA SER A 98 17.60 -2.91 6.98
C SER A 98 16.66 -4.06 7.31
N LEU A 99 17.21 -5.28 7.33
CA LEU A 99 16.48 -6.48 7.76
C LEU A 99 15.95 -6.34 9.20
N ASN A 100 16.75 -5.75 10.10
CA ASN A 100 16.34 -5.55 11.49
C ASN A 100 15.14 -4.59 11.57
N THR A 101 15.17 -3.50 10.81
CA THR A 101 14.07 -2.54 10.74
C THR A 101 12.78 -3.19 10.26
N LEU A 102 12.86 -3.99 9.19
CA LEU A 102 11.70 -4.72 8.67
C LEU A 102 11.13 -5.70 9.73
N GLN A 103 11.98 -6.44 10.44
CA GLN A 103 11.54 -7.35 11.50
C GLN A 103 10.89 -6.61 12.69
N CYS A 104 11.48 -5.51 13.13
CA CYS A 104 10.92 -4.66 14.18
C CYS A 104 9.54 -4.11 13.79
N LEU A 105 9.38 -3.77 12.51
CA LEU A 105 8.14 -3.20 12.00
C LEU A 105 7.03 -4.24 11.86
N ILE A 106 7.35 -5.44 11.36
CA ILE A 106 6.41 -6.57 11.28
C ILE A 106 5.87 -6.94 12.67
N LYS A 107 6.72 -6.87 13.71
CA LYS A 107 6.33 -7.15 15.10
C LYS A 107 5.58 -6.00 15.79
N SER A 108 5.62 -4.81 15.21
CA SER A 108 4.96 -3.64 15.76
C SER A 108 3.45 -3.65 15.47
N SER A 109 2.69 -2.74 16.09
CA SER A 109 1.28 -2.53 15.77
C SER A 109 1.05 -1.78 14.45
N PHE A 110 2.12 -1.27 13.83
CA PHE A 110 2.05 -0.49 12.60
C PHE A 110 1.70 -1.39 11.41
N ARG A 111 0.73 -0.94 10.61
CA ARG A 111 0.25 -1.66 9.43
C ARG A 111 0.37 -0.78 8.19
N PRO A 112 1.44 -0.93 7.41
CA PRO A 112 1.56 -0.31 6.09
C PRO A 112 0.67 -1.05 5.09
N ASP A 113 0.22 -0.33 4.06
CA ASP A 113 -0.52 -0.92 2.95
C ASP A 113 0.45 -1.53 1.93
N ILE A 114 1.64 -0.94 1.76
CA ILE A 114 2.65 -1.33 0.78
C ILE A 114 4.06 -1.33 1.40
N ILE A 115 4.78 -2.43 1.26
CA ILE A 115 6.24 -2.48 1.42
C ILE A 115 6.89 -2.26 0.05
N SER A 116 7.67 -1.19 -0.05
CA SER A 116 8.44 -0.86 -1.24
C SER A 116 9.95 -1.05 -0.99
N PHE A 117 10.74 -0.76 -2.01
CA PHE A 117 12.18 -0.94 -2.02
C PHE A 117 12.85 0.29 -2.58
N ASP A 118 13.96 0.68 -1.97
CA ASP A 118 14.88 1.62 -2.59
C ASP A 118 15.60 0.90 -3.76
N PRO A 119 15.43 1.36 -5.01
CA PRO A 119 16.14 0.79 -6.16
C PRO A 119 17.66 0.90 -6.04
N GLU A 120 18.20 1.88 -5.32
CA GLU A 120 19.65 2.07 -5.17
C GLU A 120 20.22 1.08 -4.15
N ASN A 121 19.46 0.78 -3.10
CA ASN A 121 19.86 -0.05 -1.96
C ASN A 121 19.15 -1.42 -1.90
N ILE A 122 18.84 -2.02 -3.05
CA ILE A 122 18.11 -3.30 -3.18
C ILE A 122 18.66 -4.45 -2.29
N ASN A 123 19.97 -4.49 -2.07
CA ASN A 123 20.63 -5.60 -1.36
C ASN A 123 20.66 -5.43 0.17
N SER A 124 20.05 -4.38 0.72
CA SER A 124 20.07 -4.12 2.16
C SER A 124 19.31 -5.17 2.98
N ILE A 125 18.36 -5.89 2.35
CA ILE A 125 17.52 -6.89 3.00
C ILE A 125 17.71 -8.26 2.36
N LYS A 126 18.22 -9.22 3.15
CA LYS A 126 18.24 -10.63 2.76
C LYS A 126 16.89 -11.28 3.01
N TRP A 127 16.09 -11.38 1.96
CA TRP A 127 14.75 -11.97 2.04
C TRP A 127 14.79 -13.49 2.27
N SER A 128 14.01 -13.95 3.25
CA SER A 128 13.80 -15.36 3.56
C SER A 128 12.31 -15.71 3.51
N ARG A 129 11.97 -16.99 3.29
CA ARG A 129 10.58 -17.45 3.27
C ARG A 129 9.85 -17.15 4.58
N LYS A 130 10.53 -17.30 5.72
CA LYS A 130 9.98 -17.00 7.05
C LYS A 130 9.60 -15.53 7.17
N LEU A 131 10.54 -14.63 6.90
CA LEU A 131 10.31 -13.18 6.94
C LEU A 131 9.18 -12.77 5.99
N PHE A 132 9.22 -13.28 4.76
CA PHE A 132 8.22 -12.97 3.76
C PHE A 132 6.82 -13.40 4.22
N ASN A 133 6.69 -14.55 4.89
CA ASN A 133 5.43 -15.05 5.44
C ASN A 133 4.92 -14.26 6.66
N GLU A 134 5.81 -13.69 7.47
CA GLU A 134 5.45 -12.90 8.66
C GLU A 134 4.84 -11.52 8.33
N ILE A 135 5.05 -10.99 7.12
CA ILE A 135 4.40 -9.74 6.67
C ILE A 135 2.86 -9.85 6.75
N SER A 136 2.16 -8.78 7.10
CA SER A 136 0.69 -8.79 7.16
C SER A 136 0.06 -9.23 5.82
N PRO A 137 -1.02 -10.03 5.83
CA PRO A 137 -1.76 -10.36 4.60
C PRO A 137 -2.41 -9.13 3.96
N PHE A 138 -2.59 -8.05 4.73
CA PHE A 138 -3.13 -6.77 4.26
C PHE A 138 -2.03 -5.80 3.79
N CYS A 139 -0.81 -6.29 3.59
CA CYS A 139 0.31 -5.51 3.10
C CYS A 139 0.81 -6.11 1.78
N MET A 140 0.95 -5.25 0.79
CA MET A 140 1.39 -5.59 -0.56
C MET A 140 2.90 -5.42 -0.68
N VAL A 141 3.56 -6.23 -1.50
CA VAL A 141 4.98 -6.06 -1.84
C VAL A 141 5.06 -5.42 -3.22
N GLU A 142 5.71 -4.27 -3.32
CA GLU A 142 5.75 -3.48 -4.54
C GLU A 142 6.98 -3.77 -5.41
N LEU A 143 6.78 -3.82 -6.73
CA LEU A 143 7.85 -3.82 -7.72
C LEU A 143 7.75 -2.57 -8.61
N LEU A 144 8.81 -1.79 -8.69
CA LEU A 144 8.93 -0.58 -9.48
C LEU A 144 9.61 -0.86 -10.82
N TYR A 145 8.96 -0.54 -11.94
CA TYR A 145 9.54 -0.79 -13.26
C TYR A 145 10.32 0.38 -13.86
N ALA A 146 10.02 1.64 -13.51
CA ALA A 146 10.70 2.79 -14.11
C ALA A 146 12.22 2.84 -13.80
N PRO A 147 12.70 2.50 -12.60
CA PRO A 147 14.15 2.43 -12.34
C PRO A 147 14.88 1.49 -13.30
N CYS A 148 14.24 0.38 -13.70
CA CYS A 148 14.77 -0.56 -14.67
C CYS A 148 14.89 0.03 -16.08
N ILE A 149 14.09 1.04 -16.42
CA ILE A 149 14.17 1.74 -17.72
C ILE A 149 15.38 2.68 -17.73
N ARG A 150 15.64 3.37 -16.61
CA ARG A 150 16.67 4.41 -16.51
C ARG A 150 18.09 3.86 -16.55
N ASP A 151 18.36 2.81 -15.77
CA ASP A 151 19.72 2.29 -15.60
C ASP A 151 19.78 0.76 -15.78
N SER A 152 20.78 0.32 -16.54
CA SER A 152 20.97 -1.09 -16.86
C SER A 152 21.51 -1.90 -15.68
N GLY A 153 22.26 -1.29 -14.77
CA GLY A 153 22.75 -1.90 -13.54
C GLY A 153 21.61 -2.12 -12.55
N LEU A 154 20.78 -1.10 -12.31
CA LEU A 154 19.56 -1.19 -11.50
C LEU A 154 18.61 -2.24 -12.07
N ARG A 155 18.42 -2.28 -13.40
CA ARG A 155 17.62 -3.30 -14.06
C ARG A 155 18.03 -4.72 -13.67
N LYS A 156 19.33 -5.05 -13.76
CA LYS A 156 19.84 -6.38 -13.39
C LYS A 156 19.57 -6.72 -11.92
N LYS A 157 19.85 -5.77 -11.02
CA LYS A 157 19.63 -5.95 -9.57
C LYS A 157 18.14 -6.14 -9.25
N TYR A 158 17.27 -5.33 -9.84
CA TYR A 158 15.84 -5.34 -9.55
C TYR A 158 15.14 -6.59 -10.13
N ILE A 159 15.54 -7.02 -11.32
CA ILE A 159 15.08 -8.30 -11.90
C ILE A 159 15.51 -9.46 -11.01
N SER A 160 16.77 -9.49 -10.57
CA SER A 160 17.26 -10.51 -9.63
C SER A 160 16.45 -10.54 -8.32
N LEU A 161 16.16 -9.38 -7.74
CA LEU A 161 15.29 -9.26 -6.56
C LEU A 161 13.89 -9.81 -6.83
N ALA A 162 13.26 -9.42 -7.94
CA ALA A 162 11.91 -9.86 -8.29
C ALA A 162 11.82 -11.38 -8.43
N HIS A 163 12.79 -11.99 -9.12
CA HIS A 163 12.90 -13.45 -9.20
C HIS A 163 13.13 -14.08 -7.83
N HIS A 164 14.01 -13.50 -7.00
CA HIS A 164 14.25 -14.00 -5.64
C HIS A 164 12.96 -13.97 -4.82
N LEU A 165 12.25 -12.84 -4.75
CA LEU A 165 10.95 -12.71 -4.09
C LEU A 165 9.93 -13.71 -4.62
N LYS A 166 9.92 -13.95 -5.94
CA LYS A 166 9.06 -14.94 -6.58
C LYS A 166 9.35 -16.38 -6.12
N THR A 167 10.62 -16.75 -5.93
CA THR A 167 10.97 -18.07 -5.37
C THR A 167 10.53 -18.24 -3.92
N LEU A 168 10.53 -17.14 -3.15
CA LEU A 168 10.01 -17.13 -1.77
C LEU A 168 8.47 -17.22 -1.76
N LYS A 169 7.82 -16.69 -2.81
CA LYS A 169 6.38 -16.68 -3.08
C LYS A 169 5.80 -18.05 -3.49
N LYS A 170 6.34 -19.18 -3.01
CA LYS A 170 5.47 -20.38 -2.88
C LYS A 170 4.28 -20.09 -1.95
N SER A 171 4.34 -19.03 -1.16
CA SER A 171 3.22 -18.42 -0.42
C SER A 171 2.42 -17.43 -1.29
N LYS A 172 1.10 -17.37 -1.06
CA LYS A 172 0.08 -16.61 -1.83
C LYS A 172 0.17 -15.07 -1.69
N LYS A 173 1.34 -14.49 -1.42
CA LYS A 173 1.40 -13.04 -1.14
C LYS A 173 1.22 -12.19 -2.40
N PRO A 174 0.35 -11.19 -2.37
CA PRO A 174 0.09 -10.35 -3.53
C PRO A 174 1.29 -9.41 -3.78
N ILE A 175 1.68 -9.30 -5.05
CA ILE A 175 2.69 -8.36 -5.53
C ILE A 175 1.94 -7.28 -6.29
N VAL A 176 2.27 -6.02 -6.08
CA VAL A 176 1.78 -4.90 -6.89
C VAL A 176 2.93 -4.38 -7.75
N VAL A 177 2.66 -4.08 -9.02
CA VAL A 177 3.65 -3.45 -9.90
C VAL A 177 3.27 -2.00 -10.09
N SER A 178 4.20 -1.09 -9.77
CA SER A 178 4.04 0.35 -9.87
C SER A 178 5.11 0.94 -10.78
N SER A 179 4.87 2.15 -11.29
CA SER A 179 5.84 2.80 -12.18
C SER A 179 7.05 3.33 -11.41
N GLY A 180 6.85 4.10 -10.35
CA GLY A 180 7.94 4.89 -9.74
C GLY A 180 8.55 5.89 -10.74
N ALA A 181 7.74 6.34 -11.71
CA ALA A 181 8.15 7.22 -12.79
C ALA A 181 8.41 8.65 -12.27
N ILE A 182 9.54 9.23 -12.67
CA ILE A 182 9.91 10.63 -12.39
C ILE A 182 9.65 11.47 -13.65
N ARG A 183 9.55 10.82 -14.82
CA ARG A 183 9.29 11.46 -16.12
C ARG A 183 8.16 10.74 -16.85
N ALA A 184 7.33 11.49 -17.57
CA ALA A 184 6.18 10.94 -18.30
C ALA A 184 6.57 9.86 -19.34
N ILE A 185 7.76 9.95 -19.93
CA ILE A 185 8.28 8.97 -20.92
C ILE A 185 8.57 7.58 -20.32
N GLU A 186 8.67 7.50 -19.00
CA GLU A 186 8.95 6.25 -18.29
C GLU A 186 7.68 5.44 -18.06
N LEU A 187 6.49 6.05 -18.21
CA LEU A 187 5.21 5.33 -18.11
C LEU A 187 5.01 4.38 -19.29
N ARG A 188 4.29 3.29 -19.03
CA ARG A 188 3.86 2.27 -20.02
C ARG A 188 2.38 2.02 -19.86
N ALA A 189 1.70 1.56 -20.92
CA ALA A 189 0.28 1.25 -20.83
C ALA A 189 0.05 0.06 -19.87
N PRO A 190 -1.11 -0.04 -19.19
CA PRO A 190 -1.37 -1.13 -18.25
C PRO A 190 -1.09 -2.52 -18.82
N HIS A 191 -1.49 -2.79 -20.06
CA HIS A 191 -1.23 -4.04 -20.77
C HIS A 191 0.26 -4.31 -21.00
N ASP A 192 1.04 -3.28 -21.33
CA ASP A 192 2.50 -3.42 -21.45
C ASP A 192 3.12 -3.77 -20.11
N VAL A 193 2.64 -3.18 -19.02
CA VAL A 193 3.17 -3.47 -17.67
C VAL A 193 2.80 -4.89 -17.23
N MET A 194 1.61 -5.41 -17.59
CA MET A 194 1.27 -6.82 -17.38
C MET A 194 2.29 -7.74 -18.07
N ASN A 195 2.68 -7.40 -19.30
CA ASN A 195 3.69 -8.15 -20.06
C ASN A 195 5.11 -7.96 -19.47
N LEU A 196 5.44 -6.79 -18.93
CA LEU A 196 6.70 -6.60 -18.18
C LEU A 196 6.75 -7.50 -16.94
N GLY A 197 5.60 -7.94 -16.42
CA GLY A 197 5.52 -8.95 -15.36
C GLY A 197 6.32 -10.22 -15.65
N PHE A 198 6.41 -10.66 -16.91
CA PHE A 198 7.21 -11.82 -17.30
C PHE A 198 8.71 -11.63 -17.00
N ILE A 199 9.22 -10.41 -17.18
CA ILE A 199 10.61 -10.06 -16.88
C ILE A 199 10.88 -10.13 -15.37
N PHE A 200 9.85 -9.92 -14.55
CA PHE A 200 9.91 -10.06 -13.09
C PHE A 200 9.61 -11.49 -12.60
N GLY A 201 9.51 -12.47 -13.51
CA GLY A 201 9.21 -13.86 -13.19
C GLY A 201 7.75 -14.13 -12.83
N LEU A 202 6.83 -13.21 -13.15
CA LEU A 202 5.38 -13.43 -13.05
C LEU A 202 4.89 -14.23 -14.26
N ASN A 203 3.86 -15.04 -14.07
CA ASN A 203 3.12 -15.62 -15.19
C ASN A 203 2.00 -14.67 -15.64
N GLU A 204 1.30 -14.99 -16.74
CA GLU A 204 0.27 -14.12 -17.31
C GLU A 204 -0.85 -13.76 -16.30
N PRO A 205 -1.46 -14.72 -15.56
CA PRO A 205 -2.46 -14.38 -14.55
C PRO A 205 -1.89 -13.46 -13.46
N GLN A 206 -0.66 -13.72 -12.99
CA GLN A 206 -0.04 -12.91 -11.95
C GLN A 206 0.34 -11.51 -12.42
N GLY A 207 0.72 -11.34 -13.69
CA GLY A 207 0.98 -10.04 -14.30
C GLY A 207 -0.29 -9.19 -14.32
N ARG A 208 -1.42 -9.80 -14.68
CA ARG A 208 -2.75 -9.16 -14.63
C ARG A 208 -3.15 -8.82 -13.19
N GLU A 209 -3.06 -9.79 -12.28
CA GLU A 209 -3.36 -9.62 -10.85
C GLU A 209 -2.53 -8.49 -10.22
N ALA A 210 -1.25 -8.37 -10.59
CA ALA A 210 -0.36 -7.36 -10.02
C ALA A 210 -0.75 -5.92 -10.36
N ILE A 211 -1.47 -5.70 -11.46
CA ILE A 211 -1.88 -4.37 -11.93
C ILE A 211 -3.34 -4.08 -11.60
N ARG A 212 -4.21 -5.09 -11.61
CA ARG A 212 -5.65 -4.89 -11.46
C ARG A 212 -6.14 -5.29 -10.07
N GLU A 213 -6.20 -6.60 -9.81
CA GLU A 213 -6.79 -7.14 -8.59
C GLU A 213 -6.01 -6.71 -7.33
N ASN A 214 -4.69 -6.84 -7.33
CA ASN A 214 -3.84 -6.46 -6.19
C ASN A 214 -3.82 -4.95 -5.97
N ALA A 215 -3.87 -4.15 -7.03
CA ALA A 215 -3.97 -2.69 -6.92
C ALA A 215 -5.30 -2.28 -6.27
N HIS A 216 -6.42 -2.86 -6.69
CA HIS A 216 -7.72 -2.62 -6.05
C HIS A 216 -7.73 -3.05 -4.58
N MET A 217 -7.13 -4.20 -4.26
CA MET A 217 -7.00 -4.65 -2.88
C MET A 217 -6.16 -3.71 -2.03
N THR A 218 -5.07 -3.16 -2.57
CA THR A 218 -4.25 -2.12 -1.91
C THR A 218 -5.10 -0.91 -1.52
N ILE A 219 -5.93 -0.42 -2.44
CA ILE A 219 -6.82 0.73 -2.20
C ILE A 219 -7.83 0.40 -1.08
N ARG A 220 -8.41 -0.81 -1.10
CA ARG A 220 -9.32 -1.28 -0.04
C ARG A 220 -8.63 -1.38 1.32
N PHE A 221 -7.38 -1.85 1.36
CA PHE A 221 -6.61 -1.92 2.61
C PHE A 221 -6.34 -0.53 3.17
N GLY A 222 -5.94 0.43 2.33
CA GLY A 222 -5.76 1.83 2.73
C GLY A 222 -7.06 2.47 3.25
N ALA A 223 -8.19 2.23 2.59
CA ALA A 223 -9.49 2.68 3.06
C ALA A 223 -9.83 2.06 4.44
N GLY A 224 -9.63 0.75 4.60
CA GLY A 224 -9.84 0.06 5.88
C GLY A 224 -8.94 0.59 6.99
N ARG A 225 -7.67 0.89 6.70
CA ARG A 225 -6.73 1.52 7.63
C ARG A 225 -7.22 2.88 8.11
N ARG A 226 -7.79 3.71 7.21
CA ARG A 226 -8.32 5.04 7.54
C ARG A 226 -9.59 5.00 8.40
N VAL A 227 -10.46 4.03 8.17
CA VAL A 227 -11.65 3.78 9.01
C VAL A 227 -11.24 3.28 10.39
N GLY A 228 -10.14 2.53 10.47
CA GLY A 228 -9.63 1.95 11.70
C GLY A 228 -10.22 0.56 11.97
N PRO A 229 -9.74 -0.13 13.02
CA PRO A 229 -10.22 -1.46 13.34
C PRO A 229 -11.71 -1.40 13.75
N PHE A 230 -12.56 -2.16 13.07
CA PHE A 230 -13.91 -2.45 13.56
C PHE A 230 -13.77 -3.12 14.93
N ARG A 231 -14.18 -2.43 15.99
CA ARG A 231 -14.17 -2.96 17.36
C ARG A 231 -15.46 -3.72 17.60
N ALA A 232 -15.41 -5.03 17.42
CA ALA A 232 -16.45 -5.90 17.96
C ALA A 232 -16.15 -6.16 19.44
N ILE A 233 -17.08 -5.81 20.33
CA ILE A 233 -16.98 -6.14 21.76
C ILE A 233 -17.76 -7.43 21.96
N VAL A 234 -17.06 -8.52 22.26
CA VAL A 234 -17.70 -9.78 22.65
C VAL A 234 -17.97 -9.72 24.15
N ARG A 235 -19.24 -9.69 24.53
CA ARG A 235 -19.69 -9.80 25.93
C ARG A 235 -20.49 -11.07 26.11
N LYS A 236 -20.50 -11.63 27.33
CA LYS A 236 -21.44 -12.72 27.62
C LYS A 236 -22.85 -12.14 27.65
N LYS A 237 -23.84 -12.88 27.14
CA LYS A 237 -25.24 -12.43 27.13
C LYS A 237 -25.76 -11.98 28.51
N LYS A 238 -25.21 -12.57 29.58
CA LYS A 238 -25.54 -12.25 30.98
C LYS A 238 -25.05 -10.86 31.44
N GLU A 239 -24.07 -10.29 30.76
CA GLU A 239 -23.45 -8.98 31.07
C GLU A 239 -24.07 -7.83 30.25
N LEU A 240 -25.05 -8.13 29.41
CA LEU A 240 -25.83 -7.12 28.67
C LEU A 240 -26.83 -6.45 29.61
N THR A 241 -26.98 -5.14 29.45
CA THR A 241 -28.08 -4.36 30.03
C THR A 241 -29.42 -4.81 29.45
N ASP A 242 -30.52 -4.54 30.17
CA ASP A 242 -31.86 -4.95 29.72
C ASP A 242 -32.26 -4.27 28.40
N GLU A 243 -31.78 -3.04 28.14
CA GLU A 243 -31.95 -2.33 26.88
C GLU A 243 -31.21 -3.01 25.71
N GLU A 244 -29.95 -3.40 25.92
CA GLU A 244 -29.17 -4.12 24.91
C GLU A 244 -29.76 -5.51 24.61
N ARG A 245 -30.36 -6.18 25.61
CA ARG A 245 -31.07 -7.46 25.43
C ARG A 245 -32.34 -7.32 24.60
N ALA A 246 -33.09 -6.23 24.79
CA ALA A 246 -34.30 -5.95 24.02
C ALA A 246 -33.96 -5.66 22.54
N ALA A 247 -32.89 -4.90 22.28
CA ALA A 247 -32.41 -4.64 20.92
C ALA A 247 -31.97 -5.92 20.17
N LEU A 248 -31.36 -6.88 20.88
CA LEU A 248 -30.99 -8.19 20.34
C LEU A 248 -32.19 -9.07 20.00
N ALA A 249 -33.32 -8.92 20.70
CA ALA A 249 -34.54 -9.69 20.44
C ALA A 249 -35.28 -9.22 19.18
N LEU A 250 -35.10 -7.95 18.79
CA LEU A 250 -35.75 -7.32 17.64
C LEU A 250 -35.02 -7.56 16.30
N GLY A 251 -33.76 -7.99 16.32
CA GLY A 251 -32.94 -8.21 15.11
C GLY A 251 -32.91 -9.66 14.61
N GLY A 252 -33.74 -10.54 15.15
CA GLY A 252 -33.75 -11.99 14.86
C GLY A 252 -34.73 -12.44 13.77
N GLU A 253 -35.56 -11.53 13.22
CA GLU A 253 -36.56 -11.85 12.20
C GLU A 253 -36.26 -11.12 10.88
N SER A 254 -35.22 -11.55 10.18
CA SER A 254 -35.19 -11.44 8.71
C SER A 254 -34.14 -12.38 8.12
N ASP A 255 -34.63 -13.27 7.27
CA ASP A 255 -33.92 -14.01 6.22
C ASP A 255 -33.33 -15.39 6.57
N THR A 256 -34.21 -16.33 6.92
CA THR A 256 -34.09 -17.72 6.43
C THR A 256 -35.48 -18.36 6.28
N GLU A 257 -36.16 -18.09 5.18
CA GLU A 257 -37.10 -19.07 4.59
C GLU A 257 -36.58 -19.43 3.19
N SER A 258 -35.74 -20.45 3.14
CA SER A 258 -35.57 -21.30 1.97
C SER A 258 -36.58 -22.44 2.10
N SER A 259 -37.78 -22.28 1.55
CA SER A 259 -38.72 -23.39 1.35
C SER A 259 -38.36 -24.11 0.05
N SER A 260 -37.58 -25.18 0.18
CA SER A 260 -37.60 -26.28 -0.77
C SER A 260 -38.88 -27.08 -0.53
N GLU A 261 -39.87 -26.92 -1.38
CA GLU A 261 -40.97 -27.88 -1.50
C GLU A 261 -40.73 -28.68 -2.77
N ASP A 262 -40.23 -29.90 -2.56
CA ASP A 262 -40.41 -31.02 -3.47
C ASP A 262 -41.91 -31.34 -3.48
N GLU A 263 -42.62 -30.99 -4.54
CA GLU A 263 -43.90 -31.61 -4.87
C GLU A 263 -43.73 -32.54 -6.07
N ASP A 264 -43.70 -33.81 -5.71
CA ASP A 264 -43.89 -34.99 -6.54
C ASP A 264 -45.36 -35.03 -6.99
N MET A 265 -45.66 -34.83 -8.28
CA MET A 265 -46.97 -35.17 -8.87
C MET A 265 -46.82 -35.56 -10.36
N SER A 266 -46.96 -36.88 -10.59
CA SER A 266 -47.41 -37.59 -11.80
C SER A 266 -46.63 -37.47 -13.11
#